data_AF-A0A960PUN6-F1
#
_entry.id   AF-A0A960PUN6-F1
#
_cell.length_a   1.000
_cell.length_b   1.000
_cell.length_c   1.000
_cell.angle_alpha   90.00
_cell.angle_beta   90.00
_cell.angle_gamma   90.00
#
_symmetry.space_group_name_H-M   'P 1'
#
loop_
_entity.id
_entity.type
_entity.pdbx_description
1 polymer ?
#
loop_
_entity_poly.entity_id
_entity_poly.type
_entity_poly.pdbx_seq_one_letter_code
_entity_poly.pdbx_strand_id
1 'polypeptide(L)'
;LRFFTNVFILPMRNPLMVAKSVGTASVLSGGRVALGVGMGWCEEEFDLTGGTFAKRGARADEMIEVLHELWAGGWVEHHGTHFDFPPLEMTPVPPSRIPIYVGGVSDHALRRAARNDGWISDLMSTDEAAEARIKIDGFREEQGATGDFSMVVSLNDAWTVDHFRRAQ
;
A
#
# COMPACT_ATOMS: atom_id res chain seq x y z
N LEU A 1 16.33 -2.71 11.36
CA LEU A 1 15.51 -1.49 11.20
C LEU A 1 14.94 -1.43 9.80
N ARG A 2 13.61 -1.31 9.65
CA ARG A 2 12.89 -1.13 8.38
C ARG A 2 12.14 0.21 8.41
N PHE A 3 11.82 0.75 7.24
CA PHE A 3 11.13 2.04 7.07
C PHE A 3 9.92 1.86 6.17
N PHE A 4 8.83 2.58 6.46
CA PHE A 4 7.67 2.66 5.59
C PHE A 4 6.92 3.98 5.81
N THR A 5 6.11 4.37 4.83
CA THR A 5 5.22 5.53 4.90
C THR A 5 3.90 5.16 5.58
N ASN A 6 3.36 6.00 6.46
CA ASN A 6 2.13 5.72 7.21
C ASN A 6 1.16 6.92 7.19
N VAL A 7 0.51 7.27 6.07
CA VAL A 7 0.52 6.64 4.73
C VAL A 7 0.97 7.62 3.66
N PHE A 8 1.34 7.10 2.48
CA PHE A 8 1.61 7.87 1.28
C PHE A 8 0.36 7.90 0.40
N ILE A 9 -0.18 9.09 0.09
CA ILE A 9 -1.39 9.19 -0.75
C ILE A 9 -1.04 8.88 -2.20
N LEU A 10 -1.25 7.62 -2.58
CA LEU A 10 -0.78 7.05 -3.84
C LEU A 10 -1.48 7.64 -5.09
N PRO A 11 -2.83 7.72 -5.16
CA PRO A 11 -3.51 8.12 -6.39
C PRO A 11 -3.37 9.61 -6.75
N MET A 12 -2.74 10.42 -5.88
CA MET A 12 -2.36 11.81 -6.17
C MET A 12 -1.03 11.92 -6.94
N ARG A 13 -0.36 10.79 -7.23
CA ARG A 13 1.04 10.79 -7.69
C ARG A 13 1.18 10.14 -9.05
N ASN A 14 2.29 10.45 -9.71
CA ASN A 14 2.68 9.77 -10.93
C ASN A 14 3.34 8.41 -10.61
N PRO A 15 2.87 7.27 -11.17
CA PRO A 15 3.41 5.94 -10.85
C PRO A 15 4.89 5.78 -11.13
N LEU A 16 5.38 6.30 -12.26
CA LEU A 16 6.78 6.15 -12.64
C LEU A 16 7.69 6.89 -11.65
N MET A 17 7.26 8.06 -11.19
CA MET A 17 8.00 8.82 -10.17
C MET A 17 8.00 8.12 -8.80
N VAL A 18 6.87 7.51 -8.42
CA VAL A 18 6.77 6.70 -7.19
C VAL A 18 7.68 5.48 -7.30
N ALA A 19 7.58 4.71 -8.38
CA ALA A 19 8.40 3.53 -8.63
C ALA A 19 9.89 3.86 -8.58
N LYS A 20 10.32 4.93 -9.27
CA LYS A 20 11.71 5.36 -9.29
C LYS A 20 12.20 5.75 -7.90
N SER A 21 11.42 6.52 -7.15
CA SER A 21 11.82 7.03 -5.82
C SER A 21 11.90 5.91 -4.79
N VAL A 22 10.86 5.07 -4.71
CA VAL A 22 10.75 3.97 -3.75
C VAL A 22 11.73 2.85 -4.10
N GLY A 23 11.89 2.53 -5.38
CA GLY A 23 12.87 1.55 -5.85
C GLY A 23 14.30 1.96 -5.54
N THR A 24 14.64 3.23 -5.79
CA THR A 24 15.96 3.79 -5.41
C THR A 24 16.17 3.74 -3.90
N ALA A 25 15.16 4.11 -3.10
CA ALA A 25 15.26 4.03 -1.63
C ALA A 25 15.43 2.58 -1.14
N SER A 26 14.79 1.61 -1.80
CA SER A 26 14.99 0.19 -1.51
C SER A 26 16.44 -0.23 -1.77
N VAL A 27 17.02 0.14 -2.92
CA VAL A 27 18.43 -0.16 -3.23
C VAL A 27 19.38 0.50 -2.22
N LEU A 28 19.24 1.80 -1.97
CA LEU A 28 20.11 2.53 -1.05
C LEU A 28 20.02 2.02 0.39
N SER A 29 18.85 1.53 0.80
CA SER A 29 18.64 0.97 2.13
C SER A 29 18.99 -0.52 2.23
N GLY A 30 19.29 -1.20 1.12
CA GLY A 30 19.50 -2.65 1.09
C GLY A 30 18.22 -3.47 1.35
N GLY A 31 17.09 -3.07 0.74
CA GLY A 31 15.82 -3.79 0.81
C GLY A 31 15.02 -3.55 2.09
N ARG A 32 15.26 -2.42 2.79
CA ARG A 32 14.64 -2.14 4.11
C ARG A 32 13.46 -1.17 4.05
N VAL A 33 12.92 -0.93 2.86
CA VAL A 33 11.77 -0.04 2.62
C VAL A 33 10.53 -0.87 2.27
N ALA A 34 9.41 -0.54 2.89
CA ALA A 34 8.07 -0.89 2.44
C ALA A 34 7.29 0.39 2.10
N LEU A 35 6.21 0.26 1.33
CA LEU A 35 5.39 1.38 0.90
C LEU A 35 4.00 1.26 1.52
N GLY A 36 3.71 2.06 2.55
CA GLY A 36 2.35 2.16 3.08
C GLY A 36 1.56 3.23 2.33
N VAL A 37 0.42 2.86 1.76
CA VAL A 37 -0.36 3.68 0.82
C VAL A 37 -1.74 4.01 1.37
N GLY A 38 -2.20 5.23 1.10
CA GLY A 38 -3.56 5.69 1.38
C GLY A 38 -4.22 6.19 0.10
N MET A 39 -5.56 6.18 0.08
CA MET A 39 -6.32 6.57 -1.10
C MET A 39 -6.64 8.08 -1.13
N GLY A 40 -6.43 8.80 -0.03
CA GLY A 40 -6.81 10.20 0.12
C GLY A 40 -8.31 10.40 0.31
N TRP A 41 -8.67 11.48 1.01
CA TRP A 41 -10.07 11.79 1.37
C TRP A 41 -10.49 13.21 0.96
N CYS A 42 -9.54 14.14 0.83
CA CYS A 42 -9.78 15.53 0.47
C CYS A 42 -9.63 15.70 -1.05
N GLU A 43 -10.70 16.10 -1.73
CA GLU A 43 -10.71 16.30 -3.19
C GLU A 43 -9.86 17.52 -3.59
N GLU A 44 -9.89 18.56 -2.76
CA GLU A 44 -9.16 19.81 -2.98
C GLU A 44 -7.63 19.58 -3.02
N GLU A 45 -7.11 18.64 -2.22
CA GLU A 45 -5.70 18.25 -2.28
C GLU A 45 -5.34 17.62 -3.65
N PHE A 46 -6.24 16.83 -4.24
CA PHE A 46 -6.03 16.26 -5.57
C PHE A 46 -5.99 17.35 -6.62
N ASP A 47 -6.96 18.27 -6.58
CA ASP A 47 -7.04 19.40 -7.52
C ASP A 47 -5.77 20.25 -7.48
N LEU A 48 -5.26 20.56 -6.28
CA LEU A 48 -4.05 21.37 -6.10
C LEU A 48 -2.76 20.69 -6.58
N THR A 49 -2.74 19.35 -6.61
CA THR A 49 -1.57 18.56 -7.01
C THR A 49 -1.67 17.99 -8.42
N GLY A 50 -2.77 18.24 -9.12
CA GLY A 50 -3.05 17.68 -10.45
C GLY A 50 -3.41 16.19 -10.43
N GLY A 51 -3.83 15.66 -9.27
CA GLY A 51 -4.35 14.30 -9.13
C GLY A 51 -5.81 14.17 -9.60
N THR A 52 -6.31 12.94 -9.66
CA THR A 52 -7.72 12.66 -9.96
C THR A 52 -8.41 12.01 -8.77
N PHE A 53 -9.37 12.72 -8.15
CA PHE A 53 -10.11 12.20 -6.99
C PHE A 53 -11.14 11.14 -7.37
N ALA A 54 -11.82 11.33 -8.50
CA ALA A 54 -12.75 10.36 -9.05
C ALA A 54 -12.03 9.04 -9.37
N LYS A 55 -12.65 7.91 -8.99
CA LYS A 55 -12.08 6.57 -9.17
C LYS A 55 -10.69 6.36 -8.54
N ARG A 56 -10.27 7.20 -7.58
CA ARG A 56 -8.94 7.12 -6.92
C ARG A 56 -8.59 5.73 -6.37
N GLY A 57 -9.58 4.97 -5.88
CA GLY A 57 -9.39 3.59 -5.43
C GLY A 57 -8.98 2.66 -6.57
N ALA A 58 -9.73 2.66 -7.67
CA ALA A 58 -9.42 1.85 -8.85
C ALA A 58 -8.11 2.29 -9.52
N ARG A 59 -7.84 3.61 -9.57
CA ARG A 59 -6.54 4.15 -10.00
C ARG A 59 -5.41 3.61 -9.15
N ALA A 60 -5.56 3.59 -7.82
CA ALA A 60 -4.54 3.07 -6.93
C ALA A 60 -4.34 1.55 -7.06
N ASP A 61 -5.40 0.78 -7.33
CA ASP A 61 -5.30 -0.66 -7.62
C ASP A 61 -4.39 -0.91 -8.84
N GLU A 62 -4.69 -0.27 -9.97
CA GLU A 62 -3.86 -0.37 -11.19
C GLU A 62 -2.44 0.18 -10.96
N MET A 63 -2.32 1.24 -10.16
CA MET A 63 -1.03 1.83 -9.82
C MET A 63 -0.14 0.84 -9.05
N ILE A 64 -0.69 0.06 -8.12
CA ILE A 64 0.05 -0.96 -7.37
C ILE A 64 0.59 -2.05 -8.31
N GLU A 65 -0.19 -2.47 -9.30
CA GLU A 65 0.23 -3.42 -10.33
C GLU A 65 1.42 -2.87 -11.13
N VAL A 66 1.29 -1.63 -11.64
CA VAL A 66 2.36 -0.91 -12.34
C VAL A 66 3.63 -0.79 -11.49
N LEU A 67 3.50 -0.51 -10.19
CA LEU A 67 4.67 -0.43 -9.30
C LEU A 67 5.41 -1.78 -9.22
N HIS A 68 4.68 -2.89 -9.10
CA HIS A 68 5.28 -4.22 -9.07
C HIS A 68 5.97 -4.58 -10.39
N GLU A 69 5.36 -4.24 -11.54
CA GLU A 69 5.97 -4.42 -12.86
C GLU A 69 7.28 -3.62 -12.98
N LEU A 70 7.25 -2.33 -12.65
CA LEU A 70 8.41 -1.44 -12.75
C LEU A 70 9.57 -1.84 -11.82
N TRP A 71 9.28 -2.52 -10.71
CA TRP A 71 10.30 -3.02 -9.78
C TRP A 71 10.83 -4.41 -10.13
N ALA A 72 10.21 -5.14 -11.05
CA ALA A 72 10.64 -6.48 -11.43
C ALA A 72 11.99 -6.49 -12.20
N GLY A 73 12.34 -5.34 -12.82
CA GLY A 73 13.51 -5.20 -13.67
C GLY A 73 13.28 -5.66 -15.11
N GLY A 74 14.18 -5.26 -16.01
CA GLY A 74 14.02 -5.50 -17.45
C GLY A 74 13.02 -4.55 -18.12
N TRP A 75 12.65 -4.88 -19.36
CA TRP A 75 11.70 -4.10 -20.16
C TRP A 75 10.26 -4.41 -19.76
N VAL A 76 9.49 -3.35 -19.49
CA VAL A 76 8.07 -3.41 -19.18
C VAL A 76 7.29 -2.35 -19.95
N GLU A 77 6.07 -2.68 -20.33
CA GLU A 77 5.06 -1.76 -20.88
C GLU A 77 3.75 -2.00 -20.15
N HIS A 78 2.86 -1.01 -20.12
CA HIS A 78 1.56 -1.15 -19.48
C HIS A 78 0.49 -0.42 -20.27
N HIS A 79 -0.63 -1.10 -20.51
CA HIS A 79 -1.78 -0.56 -21.24
C HIS A 79 -3.06 -0.88 -20.45
N GLY A 80 -3.31 -0.06 -19.44
CA GLY A 80 -4.41 -0.21 -18.49
C GLY A 80 -5.54 0.80 -18.71
N THR A 81 -6.48 0.86 -17.75
CA THR A 81 -7.61 1.79 -17.81
C THR A 81 -7.19 3.20 -17.37
N HIS A 82 -6.19 3.30 -16.50
CA HIS A 82 -5.76 4.53 -15.84
C HIS A 82 -4.36 4.98 -16.23
N PHE A 83 -3.50 4.05 -16.65
CA PHE A 83 -2.13 4.29 -17.04
C PHE A 83 -1.81 3.59 -18.37
N ASP A 84 -1.05 4.28 -19.20
CA ASP A 84 -0.60 3.80 -20.51
C ASP A 84 0.82 4.33 -20.73
N PHE A 85 1.78 3.44 -20.91
CA PHE A 85 3.14 3.82 -21.27
C PHE A 85 3.80 2.78 -22.18
N PRO A 86 4.63 3.25 -23.14
CA PRO A 86 5.37 2.35 -24.05
C PRO A 86 6.49 1.61 -23.32
N PRO A 87 7.10 0.58 -23.95
CA PRO A 87 8.22 -0.15 -23.37
C PRO A 87 9.30 0.75 -22.79
N LEU A 88 9.64 0.50 -21.53
CA LEU A 88 10.72 1.15 -20.82
C LEU A 88 11.41 0.16 -19.87
N GLU A 89 12.64 0.50 -19.46
CA GLU A 89 13.34 -0.20 -18.39
C GLU A 89 13.56 0.76 -17.22
N MET A 90 13.24 0.30 -16.00
CA MET A 90 13.46 1.08 -14.78
C MET A 90 14.61 0.50 -13.97
N THR A 91 15.63 1.32 -13.75
CA THR A 91 16.73 1.06 -12.83
C THR A 91 16.76 2.14 -11.74
N PRO A 92 17.34 1.89 -10.55
CA PRO A 92 17.90 0.62 -10.10
C PRO A 92 16.80 -0.39 -9.76
N VAL A 93 17.07 -1.68 -9.98
CA VAL A 93 16.16 -2.78 -9.61
C VAL A 93 16.30 -3.03 -8.11
N PRO A 94 15.20 -3.01 -7.33
CA PRO A 94 15.22 -3.35 -5.91
C PRO A 94 15.86 -4.72 -5.63
N PRO A 95 16.68 -4.87 -4.58
CA PRO A 95 17.34 -6.14 -4.26
C PRO A 95 16.37 -7.23 -3.77
N SER A 96 15.14 -6.86 -3.41
CA SER A 96 14.06 -7.74 -3.00
C SER A 96 12.71 -7.08 -3.31
N ARG A 97 11.64 -7.88 -3.33
CA ARG A 97 10.27 -7.36 -3.46
C ARG A 97 10.00 -6.33 -2.36
N ILE A 98 9.41 -5.19 -2.74
CA ILE A 98 9.03 -4.10 -1.85
C ILE A 98 7.61 -4.38 -1.34
N PRO A 99 7.39 -4.58 -0.03
CA PRO A 99 6.04 -4.80 0.50
C PRO A 99 5.17 -3.54 0.38
N ILE A 100 3.89 -3.72 0.08
CA ILE A 100 2.89 -2.65 0.03
C ILE A 100 1.85 -2.87 1.13
N TYR A 101 1.69 -1.89 2.01
CA TYR A 101 0.69 -1.90 3.08
C TYR A 101 -0.43 -0.92 2.73
N VAL A 102 -1.68 -1.36 2.80
CA VAL A 102 -2.81 -0.54 2.35
C VAL A 102 -3.55 0.03 3.56
N GLY A 103 -3.70 1.35 3.60
CA GLY A 103 -4.45 2.05 4.62
C GLY A 103 -5.93 2.25 4.27
N GLY A 104 -6.75 2.30 5.31
CA GLY A 104 -8.17 2.64 5.23
C GLY A 104 -9.07 1.60 5.89
N VAL A 105 -10.27 2.01 6.30
CA VAL A 105 -11.17 1.21 7.15
C VAL A 105 -12.46 0.75 6.47
N SER A 106 -12.71 1.19 5.23
CA SER A 106 -13.89 0.74 4.48
C SER A 106 -13.69 -0.67 3.92
N ASP A 107 -14.77 -1.40 3.65
CA ASP A 107 -14.71 -2.74 3.04
C ASP A 107 -13.91 -2.75 1.73
N HIS A 108 -14.01 -1.69 0.92
CA HIS A 108 -13.19 -1.55 -0.29
C HIS A 108 -11.68 -1.44 0.02
N ALA A 109 -11.31 -0.72 1.08
CA ALA A 109 -9.92 -0.62 1.51
C ALA A 109 -9.41 -1.93 2.11
N LEU A 110 -10.22 -2.60 2.95
CA LEU A 110 -9.88 -3.90 3.53
C LEU A 110 -9.74 -4.99 2.45
N ARG A 111 -10.64 -5.01 1.46
CA ARG A 111 -10.54 -5.92 0.28
C ARG A 111 -9.27 -5.66 -0.55
N ARG A 112 -8.84 -4.40 -0.67
CA ARG A 112 -7.57 -4.04 -1.33
C ARG A 112 -6.38 -4.47 -0.49
N ALA A 113 -6.40 -4.24 0.82
CA ALA A 113 -5.36 -4.69 1.73
C ALA A 113 -5.19 -6.21 1.66
N ALA A 114 -6.28 -6.96 1.65
CA ALA A 114 -6.27 -8.42 1.54
C ALA A 114 -5.48 -8.96 0.33
N ARG A 115 -5.43 -8.23 -0.79
CA ARG A 115 -4.64 -8.60 -1.99
C ARG A 115 -3.14 -8.28 -1.89
N ASN A 116 -2.74 -7.52 -0.88
CA ASN A 116 -1.41 -6.97 -0.70
C ASN A 116 -0.74 -7.54 0.57
N ASP A 117 0.33 -6.89 1.02
CA ASP A 117 1.23 -7.42 2.06
C ASP A 117 0.84 -7.02 3.48
N GLY A 118 -0.14 -6.14 3.62
CA GLY A 118 -0.55 -5.67 4.93
C GLY A 118 -1.61 -4.60 4.90
N TRP A 119 -2.07 -4.28 6.10
CA TRP A 119 -3.06 -3.26 6.38
C TRP A 119 -2.53 -2.24 7.38
N ILE A 120 -2.89 -0.98 7.15
CA ILE A 120 -2.63 0.14 8.06
C ILE A 120 -3.98 0.65 8.57
N SER A 121 -4.15 0.64 9.89
CA SER A 121 -5.36 1.14 10.53
C SER A 121 -5.34 2.68 10.64
N ASP A 122 -6.53 3.25 10.86
CA ASP A 122 -6.64 4.57 11.51
C ASP A 122 -6.60 4.37 13.05
N LEU A 123 -6.81 5.44 13.82
CA LEU A 123 -6.97 5.35 15.27
C LEU A 123 -8.23 4.53 15.62
N MET A 124 -8.07 3.41 16.30
CA MET A 124 -9.16 2.50 16.69
C MET A 124 -8.88 1.77 18.00
N SER A 125 -9.89 1.12 18.56
CA SER A 125 -9.76 0.23 19.71
C SER A 125 -9.16 -1.14 19.32
N THR A 126 -8.75 -1.90 20.33
CA THR A 126 -8.23 -3.26 20.15
C THR A 126 -9.30 -4.19 19.56
N ASP A 127 -10.55 -4.04 20.00
CA ASP A 127 -11.67 -4.85 19.50
C ASP A 127 -11.98 -4.54 18.03
N GLU A 128 -12.02 -3.26 17.64
CA GLU A 128 -12.21 -2.86 16.23
C GLU A 128 -11.09 -3.39 15.33
N ALA A 129 -9.84 -3.41 15.82
CA ALA A 129 -8.71 -3.97 15.10
C ALA A 129 -8.85 -5.50 14.91
N ALA A 130 -9.36 -6.21 15.92
CA ALA A 130 -9.66 -7.63 15.83
C ALA A 130 -10.80 -7.92 14.84
N GLU A 131 -11.85 -7.11 14.82
CA GLU A 131 -12.92 -7.20 13.83
C GLU A 131 -12.41 -6.95 12.40
N ALA A 132 -11.56 -5.95 12.21
CA ALA A 132 -10.93 -5.67 10.92
C ALA A 132 -10.06 -6.85 10.47
N ARG A 133 -9.31 -7.48 11.39
CA ARG A 133 -8.52 -8.68 11.11
C ARG A 133 -9.40 -9.82 10.57
N ILE A 134 -10.52 -10.10 11.23
CA ILE A 134 -11.46 -11.16 10.80
C ILE A 134 -12.00 -10.86 9.39
N LYS A 135 -12.38 -9.61 9.11
CA LYS A 135 -12.86 -9.21 7.77
C LYS A 135 -11.79 -9.37 6.70
N ILE A 136 -10.57 -8.91 6.98
CA ILE A 136 -9.44 -9.02 6.05
C ILE A 136 -9.16 -10.50 5.76
N ASP A 137 -9.18 -11.37 6.77
CA ASP A 137 -8.96 -12.80 6.58
C ASP A 137 -10.02 -13.43 5.68
N GLY A 138 -11.29 -13.12 5.90
CA GLY A 138 -12.37 -13.55 5.01
C GLY A 138 -12.13 -13.09 3.57
N PHE A 139 -11.71 -11.84 3.36
CA PHE A 139 -11.37 -11.35 2.02
C PHE A 139 -10.14 -12.01 1.43
N ARG A 140 -9.12 -12.34 2.23
CA ARG A 140 -7.92 -13.08 1.78
C ARG A 140 -8.30 -14.48 1.31
N GLU A 141 -9.15 -15.17 2.07
CA GLU A 141 -9.68 -16.49 1.70
C GLU A 141 -10.50 -16.43 0.41
N GLU A 142 -11.47 -15.50 0.31
CA GLU A 142 -12.28 -15.29 -0.90
C GLU A 142 -11.43 -15.03 -2.16
N GLN A 143 -10.28 -14.36 -1.99
CA GLN A 143 -9.39 -13.97 -3.08
C GLN A 143 -8.29 -15.01 -3.35
N GLY A 144 -8.17 -16.06 -2.54
CA GLY A 144 -7.05 -17.01 -2.61
C GLY A 144 -5.69 -16.38 -2.31
N ALA A 145 -5.65 -15.28 -1.56
CA ALA A 145 -4.42 -14.58 -1.21
C ALA A 145 -3.60 -15.41 -0.21
N THR A 146 -2.34 -15.66 -0.55
CA THR A 146 -1.40 -16.44 0.27
C THR A 146 -0.19 -15.60 0.66
N GLY A 147 0.63 -16.13 1.57
CA GLY A 147 1.83 -15.45 2.07
C GLY A 147 1.59 -14.57 3.30
N ASP A 148 2.69 -13.97 3.77
CA ASP A 148 2.72 -13.16 4.98
C ASP A 148 1.83 -11.91 4.87
N PHE A 149 1.23 -11.52 5.99
CA PHE A 149 0.38 -10.34 6.07
C PHE A 149 0.69 -9.53 7.33
N SER A 150 1.02 -8.25 7.16
CA SER A 150 1.38 -7.35 8.26
C SER A 150 0.20 -6.49 8.70
N MET A 151 -0.04 -6.41 10.01
CA MET A 151 -1.00 -5.49 10.62
C MET A 151 -0.25 -4.35 11.28
N VAL A 152 -0.45 -3.11 10.81
CA VAL A 152 0.07 -1.90 11.43
C VAL A 152 -1.10 -1.16 12.04
N VAL A 153 -1.23 -1.23 13.37
CA VAL A 153 -2.42 -0.74 14.08
C VAL A 153 -2.06 0.39 15.04
N SER A 154 -2.86 1.47 14.99
CA SER A 154 -2.80 2.58 15.93
C SER A 154 -3.94 2.45 16.94
N LEU A 155 -3.62 1.96 18.14
CA LEU A 155 -4.59 1.65 19.19
C LEU A 155 -4.82 2.85 20.12
N ASN A 156 -6.08 3.18 20.39
CA ASN A 156 -6.49 4.25 21.33
C ASN A 156 -6.76 3.76 22.78
N ASP A 157 -6.72 2.45 23.00
CA ASP A 157 -6.95 1.79 24.30
C ASP A 157 -5.70 1.03 24.81
N ALA A 158 -4.62 1.01 24.04
CA ALA A 158 -3.34 0.40 24.41
C ALA A 158 -2.28 1.43 24.80
N TRP A 159 -2.06 1.58 26.11
CA TRP A 159 -1.13 2.58 26.67
C TRP A 159 0.07 1.96 27.38
N THR A 160 0.01 0.65 27.65
CA THR A 160 1.05 -0.10 28.38
C THR A 160 1.54 -1.27 27.53
N VAL A 161 2.73 -1.79 27.85
CA VAL A 161 3.29 -2.98 27.17
C VAL A 161 2.33 -4.16 27.25
N ASP A 162 1.64 -4.35 28.38
CA ASP A 162 0.69 -5.45 28.55
C ASP A 162 -0.56 -5.28 27.70
N HIS A 163 -1.00 -4.04 27.42
CA HIS A 163 -2.09 -3.82 26.47
C HIS A 163 -1.67 -4.23 25.06
N PHE A 164 -0.46 -3.85 24.62
CA PHE A 164 0.06 -4.25 23.31
C PHE A 164 0.29 -5.77 23.20
N ARG A 165 0.71 -6.43 24.28
CA ARG A 165 0.86 -7.90 24.30
C ARG A 165 -0.47 -8.64 24.12
N ARG A 166 -1.58 -8.07 24.62
CA ARG A 166 -2.93 -8.64 24.42
C ARG A 166 -3.45 -8.45 23.00
N ALA A 167 -2.93 -7.46 22.27
CA ALA A 167 -3.31 -7.16 20.90
C ALA A 167 -2.47 -7.89 19.84
N GLN A 168 -1.46 -8.68 20.25
CA GLN A 168 -0.65 -9.55 19.38
C GLN A 168 -1.29 -10.93 19.25
#